data_AF-A0AAU3J4Y7-F1
#
_entry.id   AF-A0AAU3J4Y7-F1
#
_cell.length_a   1.000
_cell.length_b   1.000
_cell.length_c   1.000
_cell.angle_alpha   90.00
_cell.angle_beta   90.00
_cell.angle_gamma   90.00
#
_symmetry.space_group_name_H-M   'P 1'
#
loop_
_entity.id
_entity.type
_entity.pdbx_description
1 polymer ?
#
loop_
_entity_poly.entity_id
_entity_poly.type
_entity_poly.pdbx_seq_one_letter_code
_entity_poly.pdbx_strand_id
1 'polypeptide(L)' 'MALFKKRTAGKPGEWYYCLEHKKVEEGPECPAKDRFGPYASRQEAEAAMATARERNLEWENDPKWHDAPAATPDDD' A
#
# COMPACT_ATOMS: atom_id res chain seq x y z
N MET A 1 6.84 -1.78 36.11
CA MET A 1 6.08 -0.99 35.13
C MET A 1 5.93 -1.81 33.86
N ALA A 2 4.72 -2.18 33.46
CA ALA A 2 4.49 -2.99 32.26
C ALA A 2 4.65 -2.11 31.01
N LEU A 3 5.85 -2.09 30.45
CA LEU A 3 6.31 -1.22 29.35
C LEU A 3 5.94 -1.71 27.94
N PHE A 4 4.94 -2.57 27.80
CA PHE A 4 4.50 -3.05 26.49
C PHE A 4 2.99 -3.00 26.38
N LYS A 5 2.46 -1.79 26.20
CA LYS A 5 1.09 -1.62 25.71
C LYS A 5 1.12 -1.94 24.22
N LYS A 6 1.13 -3.24 23.89
CA LYS A 6 0.79 -3.72 22.54
C LYS A 6 -0.56 -3.08 22.22
N ARG A 7 -0.53 -2.04 21.38
CA ARG A 7 -1.75 -1.45 20.84
C ARG A 7 -2.42 -2.59 20.08
N THR A 8 -3.55 -3.07 20.60
CA THR A 8 -4.46 -3.97 19.90
C THR A 8 -4.56 -3.52 18.45
N ALA A 9 -4.29 -4.45 17.55
CA ALA A 9 -4.48 -4.24 16.13
C ALA A 9 -5.97 -3.90 15.90
N GLY A 10 -6.25 -2.74 15.29
CA GLY A 10 -7.61 -2.33 14.95
C GLY A 10 -8.46 -1.89 16.14
N LYS A 11 -8.60 -0.59 16.36
CA LYS A 11 -9.81 -0.12 17.07
C LYS A 11 -11.03 -0.34 16.14
N PRO A 12 -12.22 -0.66 16.67
CA PRO A 12 -13.43 -0.67 15.85
C PRO A 12 -13.58 0.70 15.17
N GLY A 13 -13.75 0.69 13.85
CA GLY A 13 -13.73 1.88 13.00
C GLY A 13 -12.40 2.16 12.26
N GLU A 14 -11.37 1.33 12.41
CA GLU A 14 -10.17 1.38 11.56
C GLU A 14 -10.31 0.44 10.36
N TRP A 15 -10.16 0.99 9.16
CA TRP A 15 -10.26 0.29 7.90
C TRP A 15 -8.88 0.06 7.30
N TYR A 16 -8.68 -1.11 6.71
CA TYR A 16 -7.42 -1.48 6.08
C TYR A 16 -7.68 -2.05 4.69
N TYR A 17 -6.76 -1.79 3.77
CA TYR A 17 -6.75 -2.44 2.48
C TYR A 17 -5.77 -3.61 2.49
N CYS A 18 -6.23 -4.82 2.17
CA CYS A 18 -5.38 -5.98 2.00
C CYS A 18 -4.77 -5.98 0.59
N LEU A 19 -3.44 -6.02 0.50
CA LEU A 19 -2.69 -6.05 -0.76
C LEU A 19 -2.76 -7.42 -1.46
N GLU A 20 -2.88 -8.52 -0.70
CA GLU A 20 -3.07 -9.87 -1.29
C GLU A 20 -4.49 -10.03 -1.87
N HIS A 21 -5.51 -9.81 -1.06
CA HIS A 21 -6.91 -10.02 -1.45
C HIS A 21 -7.51 -8.85 -2.24
N LYS A 22 -6.79 -7.72 -2.33
CA LYS A 22 -7.20 -6.49 -3.03
C LYS A 22 -8.57 -5.96 -2.59
N LYS A 23 -8.90 -6.12 -1.30
CA LYS A 23 -10.18 -5.73 -0.70
C LYS A 23 -9.97 -4.90 0.56
N VAL A 24 -10.98 -4.11 0.90
CA VAL A 24 -11.03 -3.40 2.18
C VAL A 24 -11.68 -4.25 3.25
N GLU A 25 -11.03 -4.33 4.40
CA GLU A 25 -11.41 -5.12 5.57
C GLU A 25 -11.53 -4.21 6.80
N GLU A 26 -12.52 -4.48 7.64
CA GLU A 26 -12.69 -3.79 8.92
C GLU A 26 -11.85 -4.52 9.98
N GLY A 27 -10.78 -3.88 10.45
CA GLY A 27 -9.86 -4.49 11.41
C GLY A 27 -8.77 -5.39 10.80
N PRO A 28 -7.95 -6.04 11.65
CA PRO A 28 -6.77 -6.80 11.24
C PRO A 28 -7.11 -8.26 10.88
N GLU A 29 -7.78 -8.47 9.74
CA GLU A 29 -8.00 -9.82 9.21
C GLU A 29 -6.69 -10.40 8.61
N CYS A 30 -5.97 -9.57 7.85
CA CYS A 30 -4.70 -9.94 7.21
C CYS A 30 -3.46 -9.53 8.04
N PRO A 31 -2.31 -10.19 7.83
CA PRO A 31 -1.08 -9.85 8.52
C PRO A 31 -0.69 -8.39 8.24
N ALA A 32 -0.07 -7.72 9.21
CA ALA A 32 0.27 -6.30 9.09
C ALA A 32 1.20 -5.98 7.90
N LYS A 33 1.96 -6.98 7.39
CA LYS A 33 2.84 -6.83 6.23
C LYS A 33 2.06 -6.64 4.91
N ASP A 34 0.84 -7.18 4.84
CA ASP A 34 0.01 -7.19 3.63
C ASP A 34 -1.15 -6.19 3.73
N ARG A 35 -1.12 -5.29 4.73
CA ARG A 35 -2.17 -4.29 4.92
C ARG A 35 -1.65 -2.88 4.69
N PHE A 36 -2.50 -2.06 4.11
CA PHE A 36 -2.28 -0.65 3.89
C PHE A 36 -3.35 0.14 4.65
N GLY A 37 -2.96 1.04 5.56
CA GLY A 37 -3.86 1.71 6.51
C GLY A 37 -3.21 1.83 7.90
N PRO A 38 -3.83 2.52 8.87
CA PRO A 38 -5.27 2.64 9.12
C PRO A 38 -5.96 3.80 8.42
N TYR A 39 -7.18 3.55 7.94
CA TYR A 39 -8.08 4.54 7.36
C TYR A 39 -9.30 4.75 8.24
N ALA A 40 -9.85 5.96 8.22
CA ALA A 40 -11.02 6.32 9.03
C ALA A 40 -12.32 5.73 8.48
N SER A 41 -12.36 5.38 7.20
CA SER A 41 -13.54 4.81 6.53
C SER A 41 -13.15 3.81 5.45
N ARG A 42 -14.12 2.96 5.08
CA ARG A 42 -13.98 2.01 3.98
C ARG A 42 -13.67 2.71 2.65
N GLN A 43 -14.41 3.78 2.34
CA GLN A 43 -14.22 4.52 1.09
C GLN A 43 -12.85 5.18 1.03
N GLU A 44 -12.32 5.68 2.15
CA GLU A 44 -10.97 6.25 2.19
C GLU A 44 -9.90 5.17 1.89
N ALA A 45 -10.06 3.96 2.41
CA ALA A 45 -9.18 2.85 2.10
C ALA A 45 -9.24 2.44 0.62
N GLU A 46 -10.44 2.37 0.03
CA GLU A 46 -10.61 2.07 -1.41
C GLU A 46 -10.01 3.20 -2.28
N ALA A 47 -10.28 4.46 -1.93
CA ALA A 47 -9.82 5.63 -2.66
C ALA A 47 -8.29 5.79 -2.60
N ALA A 48 -7.68 5.58 -1.42
CA ALA A 48 -6.23 5.66 -1.27
C ALA A 48 -5.50 4.68 -2.21
N MET A 49 -6.06 3.49 -2.42
CA MET A 49 -5.51 2.51 -3.36
C MET A 49 -5.81 2.78 -4.82
N ALA A 50 -6.94 3.43 -5.12
CA ALA A 50 -7.19 3.96 -6.46
C ALA A 50 -6.13 5.02 -6.81
N THR A 51 -5.94 6.02 -5.95
CA THR A 51 -4.95 7.09 -6.14
C THR A 51 -3.52 6.57 -6.18
N ALA A 52 -3.17 5.60 -5.33
CA ALA A 52 -1.85 4.99 -5.38
C ALA A 52 -1.60 4.30 -6.72
N ARG A 53 -2.59 3.59 -7.28
CA ARG A 53 -2.48 2.98 -8.61
C ARG A 53 -2.34 4.02 -9.71
N GLU A 54 -3.12 5.09 -9.67
CA GLU A 54 -3.03 6.18 -10.65
C GLU A 54 -1.63 6.83 -10.63
N ARG A 55 -1.13 7.18 -9.45
CA ARG A 55 0.21 7.76 -9.30
C ARG A 55 1.32 6.81 -9.71
N ASN A 56 1.18 5.52 -9.42
CA ASN A 56 2.13 4.52 -9.90
C ASN A 56 2.13 4.46 -11.42
N LEU A 57 0.97 4.49 -12.08
CA LEU A 57 0.89 4.55 -13.54
C LEU A 57 1.54 5.82 -14.09
N GLU A 58 1.33 6.99 -13.46
CA GLU A 58 2.01 8.23 -13.86
C GLU A 58 3.53 8.09 -13.75
N TRP A 59 4.03 7.50 -12.67
CA TRP A 59 5.46 7.27 -12.46
C TRP A 59 6.05 6.27 -13.47
N GLU A 60 5.34 5.17 -13.77
CA GLU A 60 5.76 4.14 -14.74
C GLU A 60 5.73 4.63 -16.20
N ASN A 61 5.17 5.81 -16.48
CA ASN A 61 5.19 6.41 -17.82
C ASN A 61 6.00 7.70 -17.87
N ASP A 62 6.63 8.11 -16.75
CA ASP A 62 7.34 9.38 -16.68
C ASP A 62 8.73 9.25 -17.34
N PRO A 63 8.98 9.94 -18.47
CA PRO A 63 10.25 9.84 -19.19
C PRO A 63 11.45 10.30 -18.33
N LYS A 64 11.24 11.17 -17.34
CA LYS A 64 12.27 11.62 -16.41
C LYS A 64 12.83 10.48 -15.57
N TRP A 65 12.02 9.46 -15.30
CA TRP A 65 12.39 8.31 -14.48
C TRP A 65 12.70 7.06 -15.32
N HIS A 66 12.31 7.07 -16.61
CA HIS A 66 12.64 6.03 -17.59
C HIS A 66 13.84 6.36 -18.49
N ASP A 67 14.66 7.37 -18.13
CA ASP A 67 15.96 7.67 -18.74
C ASP A 67 17.01 6.60 -18.35
N ALA A 68 16.83 5.37 -18.84
CA ALA A 68 17.88 4.37 -18.91
C ALA A 68 18.36 4.28 -20.36
N PRO A 69 19.67 4.40 -20.65
CA PRO A 69 20.16 4.11 -21.98
C PRO A 69 19.80 2.66 -22.30
N ALA A 70 19.11 2.46 -23.43
CA ALA A 70 18.86 1.14 -23.98
C ALA A 70 20.15 0.31 -23.93
N ALA A 71 20.08 -0.83 -23.25
CA ALA A 71 21.01 -1.95 -23.28
C ALA A 71 22.40 -1.60 -23.86
N THR A 72 23.41 -1.45 -23.01
CA THR A 72 24.76 -1.78 -23.46
C THR A 72 24.71 -3.26 -23.88
N PRO A 73 24.86 -3.60 -25.17
CA PRO A 73 25.12 -4.98 -25.52
C PRO A 73 26.37 -5.37 -24.75
N ASP A 74 26.26 -6.46 -23.99
CA ASP A 74 27.38 -7.16 -23.38
C ASP A 74 28.47 -7.31 -24.47
N ASP A 75 29.57 -6.56 -24.31
CA ASP A 75 30.77 -6.65 -25.15
C ASP A 75 31.53 -7.89 -24.68
N ASP A 76 31.59 -8.88 -25.58
CA ASP A 76 32.29 -10.19 -25.61
C ASP A 76 33.19 -10.60 -24.42
#